data_AF-A0A8I0SZE8-F1
#
_entry.id   AF-A0A8I0SZE8-F1
#
_cell.length_a   1.000
_cell.length_b   1.000
_cell.length_c   1.000
_cell.angle_alpha   90.00
_cell.angle_beta   90.00
_cell.angle_gamma   90.00
#
_symmetry.space_group_name_H-M   'P 1'
#
loop_
_entity.id
_entity.type
_entity.pdbx_description
1 polymer ?
#
loop_
_entity_poly.entity_id
_entity_poly.type
_entity_poly.pdbx_seq_one_letter_code
_entity_poly.pdbx_strand_id
1 'polypeptide(L)'
;MDKDYKVEYYEEETRALSAVLLSLFTARAEIAFGELECSLQKLAFPPAVRRLCEEALQSHSEDEADRTNARAVCCLLHALESISGYKHVERYIAQRNQAVVYC
;
A
#
# COMPACT_ATOMS: atom_id res chain seq x y z
N MET A 1 -19.48 -6.09 27.35
CA MET A 1 -18.92 -7.10 26.42
C MET A 1 -18.46 -6.30 25.23
N ASP A 2 -17.41 -5.51 25.45
CA ASP A 2 -16.97 -4.49 24.53
C ASP A 2 -15.83 -5.09 23.73
N LYS A 3 -16.21 -5.75 22.64
CA LYS A 3 -15.24 -6.08 21.61
C LYS A 3 -14.84 -4.75 20.98
N ASP A 4 -13.74 -4.20 21.48
CA ASP A 4 -12.90 -3.22 20.82
C ASP A 4 -12.57 -3.78 19.42
N TYR A 5 -13.46 -3.54 18.46
CA TYR A 5 -13.17 -3.73 17.05
C TYR A 5 -12.14 -2.66 16.72
N LYS A 6 -10.87 -2.98 16.93
CA LYS A 6 -9.77 -2.27 16.29
C LYS A 6 -10.05 -2.37 14.80
N VAL A 7 -10.63 -1.31 14.24
CA VAL A 7 -10.75 -1.19 12.80
C VAL A 7 -9.32 -0.99 12.31
N GLU A 8 -8.72 -2.09 11.89
CA GLU A 8 -7.38 -2.18 11.33
C GLU A 8 -7.42 -1.67 9.89
N TYR A 9 -7.58 -0.35 9.76
CA TYR A 9 -7.65 0.33 8.47
C TYR A 9 -6.38 0.04 7.67
N TYR A 10 -6.57 -0.47 6.46
CA TYR A 10 -5.52 -0.71 5.47
C TYR A 10 -4.33 -1.58 5.93
N GLU A 11 -4.52 -2.43 6.96
CA GLU A 11 -3.44 -3.30 7.45
C GLU A 11 -3.06 -4.38 6.42
N GLU A 12 -4.04 -4.92 5.69
CA GLU A 12 -3.78 -5.93 4.66
C GLU A 12 -3.05 -5.33 3.47
N GLU A 13 -3.47 -4.15 3.02
CA GLU A 13 -2.82 -3.36 1.97
C GLU A 13 -1.39 -2.99 2.34
N THR A 14 -1.17 -2.55 3.59
CA THR A 14 0.17 -2.21 4.09
C THR A 14 1.07 -3.45 4.13
N ARG A 15 0.51 -4.59 4.57
CA ARG A 15 1.23 -5.86 4.61
C ARG A 15 1.61 -6.33 3.21
N ALA A 16 0.69 -6.23 2.25
CA ALA A 16 0.94 -6.59 0.86
C ALA A 16 2.04 -5.72 0.24
N LEU A 17 1.96 -4.38 0.40
CA LEU A 17 3.01 -3.46 -0.07
C LEU A 17 4.38 -3.74 0.56
N SER A 18 4.40 -4.00 1.86
CA SER A 18 5.64 -4.32 2.57
C SER A 18 6.26 -5.63 2.06
N ALA A 19 5.42 -6.65 1.80
CA ALA A 19 5.88 -7.92 1.25
C ALA A 19 6.51 -7.73 -0.15
N VAL A 20 5.87 -6.95 -1.03
CA VAL A 20 6.41 -6.63 -2.36
C VAL A 20 7.77 -5.94 -2.26
N LEU A 21 7.91 -4.93 -1.41
CA LEU A 21 9.18 -4.22 -1.20
C LEU A 21 10.29 -5.14 -0.67
N LEU A 22 9.97 -6.06 0.23
CA LEU A 22 10.92 -7.07 0.72
C LEU A 22 11.31 -8.08 -0.37
N SER A 23 10.35 -8.50 -1.20
CA SER A 23 10.60 -9.37 -2.36
C SER A 23 11.51 -8.68 -3.39
N LEU A 24 11.33 -7.38 -3.62
CA LEU A 24 12.23 -6.57 -4.46
C LEU A 24 13.64 -6.49 -3.89
N PHE A 25 13.77 -6.25 -2.58
CA PHE A 25 15.08 -6.18 -1.90
C PHE A 25 15.82 -7.52 -1.93
N THR A 26 15.11 -8.64 -1.89
CA THR A 26 15.70 -10.00 -1.94
C THR A 26 15.96 -10.51 -3.36
N ALA A 27 16.02 -9.60 -4.34
CA ALA A 27 16.31 -9.86 -5.76
C ALA A 27 15.29 -10.78 -6.48
N ARG A 28 14.02 -10.75 -6.06
CA ARG A 28 12.91 -11.46 -6.72
C ARG A 28 11.97 -10.50 -7.44
N ALA A 29 12.53 -9.66 -8.31
CA ALA A 29 11.78 -8.53 -8.89
C ALA A 29 10.55 -8.95 -9.70
N GLU A 30 10.68 -9.92 -10.61
CA GLU A 30 9.55 -10.39 -11.43
C GLU A 30 8.41 -10.96 -10.58
N ILE A 31 8.75 -11.74 -9.54
CA ILE A 31 7.77 -12.31 -8.61
C ILE A 31 7.09 -11.19 -7.82
N ALA A 32 7.87 -10.20 -7.37
CA ALA A 32 7.35 -9.08 -6.58
C ALA A 32 6.34 -8.23 -7.36
N PHE A 33 6.60 -7.95 -8.64
CA PHE A 33 5.67 -7.19 -9.47
C PHE A 33 4.41 -8.00 -9.81
N GLY A 34 4.52 -9.31 -10.04
CA GLY A 34 3.34 -10.18 -10.17
C GLY A 34 2.49 -10.23 -8.89
N GLU A 35 3.13 -10.26 -7.71
CA GLU A 35 2.45 -10.17 -6.41
C GLU A 35 1.77 -8.82 -6.20
N LEU A 36 2.38 -7.74 -6.69
CA LEU A 36 1.81 -6.39 -6.65
C LEU A 36 0.55 -6.29 -7.52
N GLU A 37 0.57 -6.78 -8.76
CA GLU A 37 -0.61 -6.84 -9.63
C GLU A 37 -1.75 -7.63 -8.99
N CYS A 38 -1.44 -8.80 -8.43
CA CYS A 38 -2.41 -9.62 -7.70
C CYS A 38 -3.01 -8.86 -6.51
N SER A 39 -2.20 -8.10 -5.79
CA SER A 39 -2.64 -7.31 -4.63
C SER A 39 -3.57 -6.18 -5.05
N LEU A 40 -3.27 -5.48 -6.15
CA LEU A 40 -4.12 -4.40 -6.69
C LEU A 40 -5.51 -4.88 -7.12
N GLN A 41 -5.64 -6.14 -7.55
CA GLN A 41 -6.92 -6.74 -7.92
C GLN A 41 -7.73 -7.20 -6.70
N LYS A 42 -7.04 -7.69 -5.64
CA LYS A 42 -7.69 -8.28 -4.46
C LYS A 42 -8.02 -7.27 -3.37
N LEU A 43 -7.20 -6.22 -3.22
CA LEU A 43 -7.27 -5.30 -2.08
C LEU A 43 -7.77 -3.91 -2.48
N ALA A 44 -8.41 -3.24 -1.53
CA ALA A 44 -9.04 -1.95 -1.71
C ALA A 44 -8.08 -0.81 -1.35
N PHE A 45 -6.96 -0.72 -2.07
CA PHE A 45 -6.01 0.38 -1.90
C PHE A 45 -6.68 1.75 -2.08
N PRO A 46 -6.32 2.76 -1.26
CA PRO A 46 -6.71 4.14 -1.50
C PRO A 46 -6.32 4.58 -2.92
N PRO A 47 -7.12 5.41 -3.61
CA PRO A 47 -6.86 5.76 -5.01
C PRO A 47 -5.47 6.34 -5.28
N ALA A 48 -4.92 7.15 -4.36
CA ALA A 48 -3.58 7.70 -4.49
C ALA A 48 -2.50 6.61 -4.37
N VAL A 49 -2.67 5.67 -3.43
CA VAL A 49 -1.75 4.54 -3.24
C VAL A 49 -1.80 3.60 -4.44
N ARG A 50 -3.00 3.31 -4.96
CA ARG A 50 -3.18 2.51 -6.17
C ARG A 50 -2.44 3.09 -7.37
N ARG A 51 -2.56 4.40 -7.61
CA ARG A 51 -1.83 5.09 -8.70
C ARG A 51 -0.31 4.94 -8.56
N LEU A 52 0.22 5.11 -7.36
CA LEU A 52 1.66 4.91 -7.12
C LEU A 52 2.11 3.46 -7.40
N CYS A 53 1.28 2.47 -7.08
CA CYS A 53 1.54 1.07 -7.45
C CYS A 53 1.50 0.84 -8.96
N GLU A 54 0.54 1.44 -9.66
CA GLU A 54 0.40 1.37 -11.12
C GLU A 54 1.59 2.04 -11.83
N GLU A 55 2.03 3.21 -11.35
CA GLU A 55 3.23 3.90 -11.81
C GLU A 55 4.50 3.05 -11.60
N ALA A 56 4.57 2.30 -10.49
CA ALA A 56 5.66 1.37 -10.25
C ALA A 56 5.70 0.22 -11.27
N LEU A 57 4.53 -0.35 -11.60
CA LEU A 57 4.39 -1.40 -12.61
C LEU A 57 4.75 -0.89 -14.02
N GLN A 58 4.32 0.33 -14.36
CA GLN A 58 4.66 0.95 -15.63
C GLN A 58 6.16 1.26 -15.72
N SER A 59 6.77 1.77 -14.65
CA SER A 59 8.21 2.03 -14.62
C SER A 59 9.02 0.76 -14.81
N HIS A 60 8.56 -0.37 -14.25
CA HIS A 60 9.21 -1.67 -14.44
C HIS A 60 9.14 -2.16 -15.89
N SER A 61 8.02 -1.97 -16.59
CA SER A 61 7.87 -2.41 -17.99
C SER A 61 8.61 -1.53 -18.99
N GLU A 62 8.91 -0.27 -18.65
CA GLU A 62 9.67 0.66 -19.49
C GLU A 62 11.19 0.53 -19.31
N ASP A 63 11.68 0.15 -18.12
CA ASP A 63 13.11 0.07 -17.75
C ASP A 63 13.75 -1.32 -18.00
N GLU A 64 13.36 -2.05 -19.05
CA GLU A 64 14.03 -3.31 -19.48
C GLU A 64 15.55 -3.14 -19.73
N ALA A 65 16.03 -1.90 -19.89
CA ALA A 65 17.44 -1.56 -20.11
C ALA A 65 18.24 -1.28 -18.82
N ASP A 66 17.61 -0.93 -17.70
CA ASP A 66 18.29 -0.45 -16.49
C ASP A 66 17.96 -1.34 -15.28
N ARG A 67 18.88 -2.24 -14.95
CA ARG A 67 18.70 -3.37 -14.00
C ARG A 67 18.35 -2.99 -12.55
N THR A 68 18.15 -1.72 -12.24
CA THR A 68 18.05 -1.24 -10.85
C THR A 68 16.63 -1.01 -10.35
N ASN A 69 15.58 -1.04 -11.21
CA ASN A 69 14.17 -0.84 -10.82
C ASN A 69 13.96 0.39 -9.89
N ALA A 70 14.86 1.37 -9.92
CA ALA A 70 14.98 2.35 -8.86
C ALA A 70 13.73 3.25 -8.77
N ARG A 71 13.16 3.60 -9.93
CA ARG A 71 11.92 4.37 -10.02
C ARG A 71 10.73 3.60 -9.45
N ALA A 72 10.58 2.34 -9.84
CA ALA A 72 9.52 1.48 -9.34
C ALA A 72 9.59 1.31 -7.81
N VAL A 73 10.79 1.11 -7.27
CA VAL A 73 11.01 1.03 -5.82
C VAL A 73 10.65 2.35 -5.12
N CYS A 74 11.03 3.49 -5.69
CA CYS A 74 10.67 4.80 -5.13
C CYS A 74 9.14 5.02 -5.08
N CYS A 75 8.42 4.66 -6.15
CA CYS A 75 6.96 4.73 -6.19
C CYS A 75 6.32 3.85 -5.10
N LEU A 76 6.84 2.64 -4.89
CA LEU A 76 6.33 1.72 -3.86
C LEU A 76 6.64 2.18 -2.43
N LEU A 77 7.81 2.78 -2.19
CA LEU A 77 8.13 3.40 -0.90
C LEU A 77 7.18 4.56 -0.60
N HIS A 78 6.88 5.40 -1.60
CA HIS A 78 5.94 6.50 -1.45
C HIS A 78 4.50 6.01 -1.25
N ALA A 79 4.13 4.89 -1.87
CA ALA A 79 2.84 4.22 -1.65
C ALA A 79 2.72 3.74 -0.19
N LEU A 80 3.79 3.18 0.38
CA LEU A 80 3.83 2.70 1.77
C LEU A 80 3.78 3.85 2.79
N GLU A 81 4.43 4.97 2.51
CA GLU A 81 4.32 6.18 3.33
C GLU A 81 2.89 6.74 3.29
N SER A 82 2.34 6.88 2.07
CA SER A 82 0.99 7.41 1.86
C SER A 82 -0.07 6.57 2.57
N ILE A 83 0.00 5.24 2.47
CA ILE A 83 -0.98 4.36 3.13
C ILE A 83 -0.92 4.47 4.65
N SER A 84 0.26 4.71 5.21
CA SER A 84 0.42 4.96 6.66
C SER A 84 -0.26 6.26 7.08
N GLY A 85 -0.19 7.31 6.25
CA GLY A 85 -0.95 8.54 6.44
C GLY A 85 -2.48 8.32 6.45
N TYR A 86 -3.01 7.52 5.53
CA TYR A 86 -4.45 7.18 5.49
C TYR A 86 -4.93 6.51 6.78
N LYS A 87 -4.11 5.63 7.39
CA LYS A 87 -4.45 5.01 8.68
C LYS A 87 -4.71 6.04 9.77
N HIS A 88 -3.93 7.12 9.81
CA HIS A 88 -4.11 8.17 10.81
C HIS A 88 -5.39 8.97 10.59
N VAL A 89 -5.70 9.30 9.33
CA VAL A 89 -6.91 10.05 8.96
C VAL A 89 -8.17 9.25 9.26
N GLU A 90 -8.23 7.97 8.87
CA GLU A 90 -9.38 7.10 9.13
C GLU A 90 -9.61 6.91 10.64
N ARG A 91 -8.54 6.71 11.42
CA ARG A 91 -8.63 6.63 12.88
C ARG A 91 -9.20 7.92 13.48
N TYR A 92 -8.74 9.08 13.02
CA TYR A 92 -9.27 10.36 13.48
C TYR A 92 -10.76 10.53 13.14
N ILE A 93 -11.16 10.21 11.91
CA ILE A 93 -12.56 10.29 11.48
C ILE A 93 -13.44 9.36 12.33
N ALA A 94 -13.00 8.13 12.58
CA ALA A 94 -13.71 7.16 13.41
C ALA A 94 -13.90 7.69 14.84
N GLN A 95 -12.83 8.19 15.46
CA GLN A 95 -12.87 8.78 16.81
C GLN A 95 -13.79 10.00 16.87
N ARG A 96 -13.70 10.91 15.91
CA ARG A 96 -14.59 12.08 15.83
C ARG A 96 -16.05 11.67 15.69
N ASN A 97 -16.36 10.73 14.80
CA ASN A 97 -17.73 10.28 14.56
C ASN A 97 -18.31 9.57 15.79
N GLN A 98 -17.50 8.79 16.52
CA GLN A 98 -17.93 8.24 17.81
C GLN A 98 -18.25 9.37 18.81
N ALA A 99 -17.39 10.39 18.95
CA ALA A 99 -17.62 11.50 19.86
C ALA A 99 -18.91 12.29 19.54
N VAL A 100 -19.25 12.45 18.26
CA VAL A 100 -20.50 13.12 17.81
C VAL A 100 -21.75 12.30 18.11
N VAL A 101 -21.68 10.96 18.10
CA VAL A 101 -22.85 10.09 18.39
C VAL A 101 -23.20 10.05 19.89
N TYR A 102 -22.25 10.39 20.76
CA TYR A 102 -22.45 10.43 22.22
C TYR A 102 -22.71 11.84 22.79
N CYS A 103 -22.85 12.86 21.94
CA CYS A 103 -23.25 14.23 22.31
C CYS A 103 -24.70 14.50 21.90
#